data_AF-A0A9D4A149-F1
#
_entry.id   AF-A0A9D4A149-F1
#
_cell.length_a   1.000
_cell.length_b   1.000
_cell.length_c   1.000
_cell.angle_alpha   90.00
_cell.angle_beta   90.00
_cell.angle_gamma   90.00
#
_symmetry.space_group_name_H-M   'P 1'
#
loop_
_entity.id
_entity.type
_entity.pdbx_description
1 polymer ?
#
loop_
_entity_poly.entity_id
_entity_poly.type
_entity_poly.pdbx_seq_one_letter_code
_entity_poly.pdbx_strand_id
1 'polypeptide(L)'
;MFSESCPPLPWDKENYYSRDAIELYYEAGSGICLSKSKILRYLLEGTAAANVESIGEEEKDAADGSPYDSSAGSSKWVKVKEKRTLHDVLKEPNFIIPMIPVFYIVSKRSGFYKDFITGKWRPPA
;
A
#
# COMPACT_ATOMS: atom_id res chain seq x y z
N MET A 1 9.80 -0.90 16.85
CA MET A 1 10.42 -1.72 15.79
C MET A 1 11.84 -1.27 15.48
N PHE A 2 12.12 0.04 15.34
CA PHE A 2 13.46 0.56 14.99
C PHE A 2 13.99 1.60 16.00
N SER A 3 13.63 1.46 17.28
CA SER A 3 14.16 2.33 18.34
C SER A 3 15.53 1.83 18.80
N GLU A 4 16.34 2.71 19.37
CA GLU A 4 17.67 2.36 19.92
C GLU A 4 17.58 1.34 21.07
N SER A 5 16.44 1.28 21.75
CA SER A 5 16.14 0.30 22.80
C SER A 5 15.69 -1.07 22.27
N CYS A 6 15.45 -1.21 20.96
CA CYS A 6 15.13 -2.52 20.38
C CYS A 6 16.40 -3.36 20.23
N PRO A 7 16.30 -4.71 20.36
CA PRO A 7 17.39 -5.60 19.97
C PRO A 7 17.82 -5.34 18.51
N PRO A 8 19.12 -5.51 18.19
CA PRO A 8 19.60 -5.34 16.83
C PRO A 8 18.92 -6.31 15.88
N LEU A 9 18.62 -5.84 14.67
CA LEU A 9 18.01 -6.65 13.62
C LEU A 9 19.08 -7.63 13.09
N PRO A 10 18.89 -8.96 13.18
CA PRO A 10 19.94 -9.94 12.87
C PRO A 10 20.38 -9.90 11.39
N TRP A 11 19.53 -9.36 10.52
CA TRP A 11 19.81 -9.18 9.09
C TRP A 11 20.44 -7.82 8.76
N ASP A 12 20.38 -6.83 9.66
CA ASP A 12 20.90 -5.47 9.44
C ASP A 12 22.32 -5.33 10.00
N LYS A 13 23.27 -6.07 9.40
CA LYS A 13 24.66 -6.09 9.86
C LYS A 13 25.33 -4.71 9.87
N GLU A 14 24.90 -3.83 8.96
CA GLU A 14 25.43 -2.48 8.79
C GLU A 14 24.69 -1.42 9.62
N ASN A 15 23.67 -1.82 10.40
CA ASN A 15 22.84 -0.93 11.21
C ASN A 15 22.24 0.26 10.41
N TYR A 16 21.72 -0.04 9.22
CA TYR A 16 21.12 0.95 8.34
C TYR A 16 19.65 1.24 8.68
N TYR A 17 18.98 0.40 9.44
CA TYR A 17 17.56 0.53 9.79
C TYR A 17 17.36 1.17 11.17
N SER A 18 17.82 2.40 11.32
CA SER A 18 17.51 3.27 12.46
C SER A 18 16.31 4.17 12.19
N ARG A 19 15.69 4.72 13.25
CA ARG A 19 14.47 5.54 13.12
C ARG A 19 14.64 6.76 12.19
N ASP A 20 15.80 7.40 12.21
CA ASP A 20 16.14 8.57 11.39
C ASP A 20 16.48 8.23 9.93
N ALA A 21 16.87 6.99 9.68
CA ALA A 21 17.35 6.52 8.38
C ALA A 21 16.25 5.90 7.52
N ILE A 22 15.22 5.31 8.13
CA ILE A 22 14.14 4.62 7.42
C ILE A 22 13.07 5.56 6.90
N GLU A 23 12.43 5.14 5.83
CA GLU A 23 11.25 5.76 5.24
C GLU A 23 10.19 4.70 4.95
N LEU A 24 8.93 5.10 5.02
CA LEU A 24 7.77 4.24 4.82
C LEU A 24 7.12 4.55 3.48
N TYR A 25 6.80 3.52 2.71
CA TYR A 25 6.19 3.63 1.39
C TYR A 25 5.04 2.65 1.20
N TYR A 26 4.10 2.98 0.32
CA TYR A 26 3.19 2.01 -0.29
C TYR A 26 3.30 2.07 -1.81
N GLU A 27 2.88 1.02 -2.48
CA GLU A 27 2.79 0.98 -3.93
C GLU A 27 1.43 1.55 -4.36
N ALA A 28 1.43 2.65 -5.10
CA ALA A 28 0.21 3.19 -5.68
C ALA A 28 -0.18 2.39 -6.91
N GLY A 29 -1.48 2.13 -7.04
CA GLY A 29 -2.01 1.56 -8.27
C GLY A 29 -1.58 0.11 -8.55
N SER A 30 -1.12 -0.64 -7.56
CA SER A 30 -0.83 -2.07 -7.69
C SER A 30 -2.04 -2.92 -7.32
N GLY A 31 -3.11 -2.82 -8.11
CA GLY A 31 -4.24 -3.72 -7.96
C GLY A 31 -5.47 -3.31 -8.73
N ILE A 32 -6.46 -4.21 -8.75
CA ILE A 32 -7.80 -3.90 -9.21
C ILE A 32 -8.60 -3.50 -7.97
N CYS A 33 -9.11 -2.27 -7.93
CA CYS A 33 -10.02 -1.86 -6.87
C CYS A 33 -11.25 -2.77 -6.89
N LEU A 34 -11.61 -3.34 -5.74
CA LEU A 34 -12.83 -4.14 -5.63
C LEU A 34 -14.04 -3.21 -5.67
N SER A 35 -15.06 -3.57 -6.45
CA SER A 35 -16.35 -2.86 -6.37
C SER A 35 -16.93 -2.98 -4.96
N LYS A 36 -17.75 -2.00 -4.55
CA LYS A 36 -18.46 -2.02 -3.27
C LYS A 36 -19.18 -3.36 -3.07
N SER A 37 -19.80 -3.89 -4.12
CA SER A 37 -20.51 -5.17 -4.13
C SER A 37 -19.57 -6.35 -3.85
N LYS A 38 -18.36 -6.38 -4.42
CA LYS A 38 -17.37 -7.43 -4.11
C LYS A 38 -16.87 -7.34 -2.67
N ILE A 39 -16.64 -6.13 -2.17
CA ILE A 39 -16.23 -5.92 -0.77
C ILE A 39 -17.32 -6.43 0.18
N LEU A 40 -18.57 -6.03 -0.03
CA LEU A 40 -19.70 -6.48 0.77
C LEU A 40 -19.86 -8.00 0.73
N ARG A 41 -19.75 -8.61 -0.45
CA ARG A 41 -19.80 -10.07 -0.60
C ARG A 41 -18.71 -10.78 0.23
N TYR A 42 -17.46 -10.29 0.22
CA TYR A 42 -16.39 -10.88 1.03
C TYR A 42 -16.61 -10.68 2.52
N LEU A 43 -17.09 -9.51 2.96
CA LEU A 43 -17.38 -9.25 4.38
C LEU A 43 -18.54 -10.09 4.92
N LEU A 44 -19.51 -10.42 4.06
CA LEU A 44 -20.70 -11.19 4.42
C LEU A 44 -20.57 -12.69 4.13
N GLU A 45 -19.42 -13.13 3.60
CA GLU A 45 -19.19 -14.53 3.25
C GLU A 45 -19.39 -15.45 4.48
N GLY A 46 -20.17 -16.52 4.30
CA GLY A 46 -20.57 -17.41 5.40
C GLY A 46 -21.78 -16.94 6.22
N THR A 47 -22.38 -15.80 5.90
CA THR A 47 -23.64 -15.33 6.50
C THR A 47 -24.82 -15.47 5.54
N ALA A 48 -26.05 -15.46 6.05
CA ALA A 48 -27.26 -15.48 5.23
C ALA A 48 -27.39 -14.25 4.29
N ALA A 49 -26.66 -13.18 4.58
CA ALA A 49 -26.62 -11.96 3.76
C ALA A 49 -25.65 -12.05 2.56
N ALA A 50 -24.84 -13.11 2.44
CA ALA A 50 -23.87 -13.27 1.35
C ALA A 50 -24.50 -13.31 -0.05
N ASN A 51 -25.77 -13.71 -0.15
CA ASN A 51 -26.52 -13.84 -1.40
C ASN A 51 -27.49 -12.67 -1.67
N VAL A 52 -27.48 -11.61 -0.86
CA VAL A 52 -28.30 -10.43 -1.15
C VAL A 52 -27.66 -9.69 -2.32
N GLU A 53 -28.24 -9.85 -3.51
CA GLU A 53 -27.97 -8.95 -4.63
C GLU A 53 -28.37 -7.53 -4.20
N SER A 54 -27.42 -6.60 -4.37
CA SER A 54 -27.49 -5.22 -3.91
C SER A 54 -28.83 -4.58 -4.28
N ILE A 55 -29.72 -4.38 -3.31
CA ILE A 55 -30.94 -3.57 -3.48
C ILE A 55 -30.50 -2.11 -3.63
N GLY A 56 -30.52 -1.61 -4.86
CA GLY A 56 -30.30 -0.20 -5.19
C GLY A 56 -29.35 -0.02 -6.37
N GLU A 57 -29.92 0.23 -7.54
CA GLU A 57 -29.23 0.55 -8.80
C GLU A 57 -28.66 1.98 -8.79
N GLU A 58 -27.63 2.18 -9.63
CA GLU A 58 -27.07 3.45 -10.10
C GLU A 58 -26.20 4.28 -9.13
N GLU A 59 -25.03 3.76 -8.75
CA GLU A 59 -23.84 4.62 -8.87
C GLU A 59 -23.10 4.15 -10.10
N LYS A 60 -23.06 5.00 -11.13
CA LYS A 60 -22.13 4.91 -12.25
C LYS A 60 -20.75 4.71 -11.61
N ASP A 61 -20.26 3.47 -11.60
CA ASP A 61 -18.96 3.15 -11.03
C ASP A 61 -17.99 4.15 -11.65
N ALA A 62 -17.45 5.04 -10.82
CA ALA A 62 -16.30 5.86 -11.19
C ALA A 62 -15.04 4.96 -11.29
N ALA A 63 -15.20 3.74 -11.80
CA ALA A 63 -14.25 3.11 -12.68
C ALA A 63 -14.24 3.88 -14.01
N ASP A 64 -13.99 5.20 -13.95
CA ASP A 64 -13.15 5.77 -14.98
C ASP A 64 -11.79 5.14 -14.72
N GLY A 65 -11.58 3.99 -15.37
CA GLY A 65 -10.31 3.31 -15.46
C GLY A 65 -9.36 4.14 -16.29
N SER A 66 -9.14 5.40 -15.90
CA SER A 66 -7.87 6.05 -16.16
C SER A 66 -6.87 5.21 -15.37
N PRO A 67 -5.99 4.45 -16.05
CA PRO A 67 -4.77 4.03 -15.38
C PRO A 67 -4.18 5.37 -14.94
N TYR A 68 -4.14 5.63 -13.63
CA TYR A 68 -3.46 6.79 -13.05
C TYR A 68 -2.24 6.99 -13.90
N ASP A 69 -2.28 8.06 -14.70
CA ASP A 69 -1.42 8.22 -15.84
C ASP A 69 -0.04 7.93 -15.29
N SER A 70 0.57 6.85 -15.78
CA SER A 70 1.97 6.58 -15.50
C SER A 70 2.72 7.65 -16.26
N SER A 71 2.59 8.89 -15.79
CA SER A 71 3.32 10.05 -16.23
C SER A 71 4.75 9.58 -16.17
N ALA A 72 5.32 9.36 -17.35
CA ALA A 72 6.63 8.81 -17.54
C ALA A 72 7.62 9.64 -16.70
N GLY A 73 7.92 9.17 -15.49
CA GLY A 73 8.72 9.92 -14.52
C GLY A 73 8.34 9.81 -13.04
N SER A 74 7.09 9.52 -12.66
CA SER A 74 6.73 9.37 -11.24
C SER A 74 6.86 7.92 -10.79
N SER A 75 7.69 7.67 -9.78
CA SER A 75 7.80 6.32 -9.21
C SER A 75 6.48 5.90 -8.58
N LYS A 76 6.08 4.64 -8.81
CA LYS A 76 4.89 4.01 -8.22
C LYS A 76 4.88 3.98 -6.68
N TRP A 77 5.96 4.41 -6.04
CA TRP A 77 6.16 4.38 -4.60
C TRP A 77 5.70 5.69 -3.98
N VAL A 78 4.66 5.62 -3.15
CA VAL A 78 4.18 6.80 -2.42
C VAL A 78 4.75 6.78 -1.02
N LYS A 79 5.50 7.83 -0.69
CA LYS A 79 6.08 8.03 0.64
C LYS A 79 4.99 8.38 1.66
N VAL A 80 4.93 7.63 2.75
CA VAL A 80 4.03 7.88 3.87
C VAL A 80 4.68 8.84 4.86
N LYS A 81 3.94 9.88 5.25
CA LYS A 81 4.31 10.72 6.39
C LYS A 81 3.98 9.98 7.68
N GLU A 82 5.00 9.68 8.48
CA GLU A 82 4.90 8.86 9.71
C GLU A 82 3.83 9.34 10.70
N LYS A 83 3.58 10.65 10.78
CA LYS A 83 2.61 11.23 11.72
C LYS A 83 1.13 11.03 11.30
N ARG A 84 0.87 10.45 10.13
CA ARG A 84 -0.49 10.16 9.67
C ARG A 84 -1.03 8.92 10.36
N THR A 85 -2.35 8.89 10.54
CA THR A 85 -3.01 7.66 10.98
C THR A 85 -3.06 6.66 9.82
N LEU A 86 -3.11 5.36 10.15
CA LEU A 86 -3.29 4.31 9.16
C LEU A 86 -4.58 4.53 8.36
N HIS A 87 -5.67 4.89 9.04
CA HIS A 87 -6.95 5.20 8.42
C HIS A 87 -6.84 6.28 7.33
N ASP A 88 -6.11 7.36 7.60
CA ASP A 88 -5.96 8.43 6.61
C ASP A 88 -5.14 7.99 5.40
N VAL A 89 -4.19 7.07 5.58
CA VAL A 89 -3.40 6.52 4.47
C VAL A 89 -4.23 5.54 3.64
N LEU A 90 -5.03 4.69 4.28
CA LEU A 90 -5.89 3.71 3.60
C LEU A 90 -7.05 4.35 2.83
N LYS A 91 -7.41 5.59 3.15
CA LYS A 91 -8.44 6.37 2.43
C LYS A 91 -7.93 7.08 1.18
N GLU A 92 -6.63 7.08 0.94
CA GLU A 92 -6.07 7.73 -0.26
C GLU A 92 -6.59 7.03 -1.53
N PRO A 93 -7.03 7.79 -2.55
CA PRO A 93 -7.67 7.21 -3.73
C PRO A 93 -6.73 6.33 -4.56
N ASN A 94 -5.42 6.51 -4.41
CA ASN A 94 -4.38 5.72 -5.09
C ASN A 94 -3.86 4.54 -4.25
N PHE A 95 -4.36 4.36 -3.02
CA PHE A 95 -4.06 3.21 -2.17
C PHE A 95 -5.07 2.10 -2.46
N ILE A 96 -4.70 1.15 -3.31
CA ILE A 96 -5.53 -0.03 -3.58
C ILE A 96 -5.18 -1.08 -2.53
N ILE A 97 -6.16 -1.58 -1.79
CA ILE A 97 -5.95 -2.60 -0.75
C ILE A 97 -6.04 -3.99 -1.41
N PRO A 98 -4.93 -4.73 -1.59
CA PRO A 98 -4.98 -6.12 -2.03
C PRO A 98 -5.33 -7.03 -0.84
N MET A 99 -6.54 -6.89 -0.30
CA MET A 99 -7.05 -7.52 0.93
C MET A 99 -6.28 -7.22 2.23
N ILE A 100 -4.95 -7.23 2.22
CA ILE A 100 -4.07 -6.91 3.34
C ILE A 100 -3.22 -5.68 2.95
N PRO A 101 -3.28 -4.57 3.70
CA PRO A 101 -2.40 -3.43 3.45
C PRO A 101 -0.92 -3.80 3.57
N VAL A 102 -0.14 -3.49 2.54
CA VAL A 102 1.31 -3.72 2.52
C VAL A 102 2.04 -2.38 2.54
N PHE A 103 3.02 -2.26 3.43
CA PHE A 103 3.93 -1.12 3.50
C PHE A 103 5.38 -1.59 3.41
N TYR A 104 6.20 -0.79 2.73
CA TYR A 104 7.62 -1.03 2.53
C TYR A 104 8.41 -0.07 3.40
N ILE A 105 9.36 -0.61 4.16
CA ILE A 105 10.30 0.15 4.97
C ILE A 105 11.65 0.08 4.28
N VAL A 106 12.20 1.24 3.92
CA VAL A 106 13.47 1.31 3.17
C VAL A 106 14.39 2.28 3.87
N SER A 107 15.63 1.87 4.14
CA SER A 107 16.66 2.76 4.66
C SER A 107 17.27 3.61 3.55
N LYS A 108 17.32 4.94 3.76
CA LYS A 108 18.05 5.89 2.90
C LYS A 108 19.56 5.62 2.85
N ARG A 109 20.10 4.93 3.85
CA ARG A 109 21.54 4.59 3.95
C ARG A 109 21.91 3.37 3.11
N SER A 110 20.93 2.55 2.75
CA SER A 110 21.17 1.37 1.91
C SER A 110 21.42 1.76 0.46
N GLY A 111 22.37 1.08 -0.19
CA GLY A 111 22.60 1.21 -1.64
C GLY A 111 21.34 0.87 -2.46
N PHE A 112 20.47 0.02 -1.92
CA PHE A 112 19.18 -0.35 -2.51
C PHE A 112 18.19 0.81 -2.65
N TYR A 113 18.31 1.86 -1.82
CA TYR A 113 17.36 2.96 -1.79
C TYR A 113 17.15 3.60 -3.17
N LYS A 114 18.22 3.76 -3.94
CA LYS A 114 18.16 4.35 -5.30
C LYS A 114 17.35 3.50 -6.26
N ASP A 115 17.53 2.19 -6.25
CA ASP A 115 16.80 1.27 -7.13
C ASP A 115 15.32 1.18 -6.73
N PHE A 116 15.04 1.27 -5.42
CA PHE A 116 13.68 1.36 -4.91
C PHE A 116 12.97 2.62 -5.41
N ILE A 117 13.47 3.82 -5.07
CA ILE A 117 12.77 5.08 -5.39
C ILE A 117 12.67 5.37 -6.89
N THR A 118 13.56 4.80 -7.71
CA THR A 118 13.51 4.92 -9.18
C THR A 118 12.52 3.93 -9.82
N GLY A 119 11.85 3.09 -9.02
CA GLY A 119 10.88 2.11 -9.51
C GLY A 119 11.49 0.91 -10.23
N LYS A 120 12.82 0.74 -10.17
CA LYS A 120 13.53 -0.37 -10.82
C LYS A 120 13.33 -1.71 -10.09
N TRP A 121 13.01 -1.66 -8.81
CA TRP A 121 12.70 -2.85 -8.02
C TRP A 121 11.20 -3.17 -7.99
N ARG A 122 10.89 -4.47 -7.96
CA ARG A 122 9.54 -5.00 -7.78
C ARG A 122 9.54 -6.04 -6.65
N PRO A 123 8.46 -6.13 -5.85
CA PRO A 123 8.31 -7.17 -4.85
C PRO A 123 8.44 -8.57 -5.47
N PRO A 124 9.03 -9.56 -4.75
CA PRO A 124 8.98 -10.96 -5.16
C PRO A 124 7.54 -11.47 -5.29
N ALA A 125 7.31 -12.38 -6.23
CA ALA A 125 6.03 -13.05 -6.45
C ALA A 125 5.84 -14.23 -5.48
#